data_AF-A0A147JVK5-F1
#
_entry.id   AF-A0A147JVK5-F1
#
_cell.length_a   1.000
_cell.length_b   1.000
_cell.length_c   1.000
_cell.angle_alpha   90.00
_cell.angle_beta   90.00
_cell.angle_gamma   90.00
#
_symmetry.space_group_name_H-M   'P 1'
#
loop_
_entity.id
_entity.type
_entity.pdbx_description
1 polymer ?
#
loop_
_entity_poly.entity_id
_entity_poly.type
_entity_poly.pdbx_seq_one_letter_code
_entity_poly.pdbx_strand_id
1 'polypeptide(L)'
;MSLDEKLQRLKSAVKDCESAVVAFSGGVDSSLVCAVAREVLGDKAVAVTAVSPTYPPGEIDVAKEVAKQIGIEHLIITTNELDDPKFVSNPVERCYFCKSELLKKLDEVREKLGFKKILDGTNYDDLSDFRPGRRAIEEFGVVSPLALAGLSKEEVRHLAADYGLPNSDKPANPCLASRIPFGSGITLERLERISKAEGFMRSLGFRVVRVRDHGDLAMVEVAKSEVGKALKLKNRIVENLKRLGYAFVTIDLEGYRSGSLNPQARVKLQIL
;
A
#
# COMPACT_ATOMS: atom_id res chain seq x y z
N MET A 1 5.93 -12.51 -24.65
CA MET A 1 6.83 -13.22 -23.75
C MET A 1 6.00 -14.14 -22.87
N SER A 2 6.47 -15.36 -22.62
CA SER A 2 5.84 -16.26 -21.65
C SER A 2 6.06 -15.76 -20.21
N LEU A 3 5.27 -16.30 -19.27
CA LEU A 3 5.43 -15.99 -17.85
C LEU A 3 6.82 -16.42 -17.33
N ASP A 4 7.32 -17.57 -17.79
CA ASP A 4 8.66 -18.07 -17.45
C ASP A 4 9.77 -17.14 -17.95
N GLU A 5 9.67 -16.63 -19.19
CA GLU A 5 10.63 -15.66 -19.72
C GLU A 5 10.66 -14.37 -18.88
N LYS A 6 9.49 -13.90 -18.45
CA LYS A 6 9.39 -12.73 -17.55
C LYS A 6 9.98 -13.03 -16.18
N LEU A 7 9.74 -14.21 -15.62
CA LEU A 7 10.33 -14.64 -14.35
C LEU A 7 11.86 -14.70 -14.44
N GLN A 8 12.43 -15.21 -15.54
CA GLN A 8 13.87 -15.19 -15.75
C GLN A 8 14.42 -13.77 -15.85
N ARG A 9 13.72 -12.84 -16.52
CA ARG A 9 14.12 -11.43 -16.54
C ARG A 9 14.07 -10.78 -15.16
N LEU A 10 13.05 -11.08 -14.36
CA LEU A 10 12.95 -10.66 -12.97
C LEU A 10 14.17 -11.13 -12.16
N LYS A 11 14.51 -12.43 -12.26
CA LYS A 11 15.69 -13.00 -11.59
C LYS A 11 17.00 -12.34 -12.05
N SER A 12 17.17 -12.11 -13.34
CA SER A 12 18.36 -11.43 -13.88
C SER A 12 18.48 -9.98 -13.38
N ALA A 13 17.39 -9.21 -13.42
CA ALA A 13 17.38 -7.83 -12.92
C ALA A 13 17.74 -7.74 -11.43
N VAL A 14 17.28 -8.71 -10.62
CA VAL A 14 17.63 -8.82 -9.21
C VAL A 14 19.10 -9.23 -9.04
N LYS A 15 19.60 -10.19 -9.84
CA LYS A 15 20.99 -10.65 -9.79
C LYS A 15 21.97 -9.52 -10.09
N ASP A 16 21.68 -8.69 -11.08
CA ASP A 16 22.51 -7.55 -11.50
C ASP A 16 22.65 -6.48 -10.41
N CYS A 17 21.79 -6.50 -9.39
CA CYS A 17 21.90 -5.60 -8.24
C CYS A 17 23.00 -6.02 -7.25
N GLU A 18 23.44 -7.28 -7.27
CA GLU A 18 24.43 -7.92 -6.37
C GLU A 18 24.08 -7.97 -4.88
N SER A 19 23.44 -6.93 -4.34
CA SER A 19 22.90 -6.84 -2.98
C SER A 19 21.80 -5.77 -2.92
N ALA A 20 20.77 -6.00 -2.11
CA ALA A 20 19.57 -5.19 -2.15
C ALA A 20 18.86 -4.99 -0.80
N VAL A 21 18.44 -3.75 -0.55
CA VAL A 21 17.36 -3.42 0.39
C VAL A 21 16.04 -3.45 -0.37
N VAL A 22 15.09 -4.29 0.03
CA VAL A 22 13.76 -4.36 -0.59
C VAL A 22 12.78 -3.53 0.23
N ALA A 23 12.19 -2.50 -0.39
CA ALA A 23 11.10 -1.71 0.18
C ALA A 23 9.85 -2.60 0.34
N PHE A 24 9.64 -3.12 1.53
CA PHE A 24 8.68 -4.19 1.79
C PHE A 24 7.44 -3.70 2.52
N SER A 25 6.31 -3.70 1.82
CA SER A 25 5.03 -3.18 2.36
C SER A 25 4.12 -4.27 2.95
N GLY A 26 4.43 -5.55 2.74
CA GLY A 26 3.53 -6.68 3.06
C GLY A 26 2.43 -6.94 2.03
N GLY A 27 2.43 -6.19 0.92
CA GLY A 27 1.60 -6.44 -0.27
C GLY A 27 2.23 -7.49 -1.21
N VAL A 28 1.41 -8.11 -2.05
CA VAL A 28 1.80 -9.21 -2.95
C VAL A 28 2.99 -8.84 -3.85
N ASP A 29 3.00 -7.64 -4.43
CA ASP A 29 4.06 -7.21 -5.35
C ASP A 29 5.44 -7.18 -4.65
N SER A 30 5.53 -6.46 -3.54
CA SER A 30 6.78 -6.41 -2.74
C SER A 30 7.15 -7.76 -2.13
N SER A 31 6.19 -8.66 -1.92
CA SER A 31 6.44 -10.01 -1.38
C SER A 31 7.09 -10.90 -2.43
N LEU A 32 6.63 -10.84 -3.69
CA LEU A 32 7.28 -11.55 -4.79
C LEU A 32 8.71 -11.04 -5.01
N VAL A 33 8.94 -9.72 -4.93
CA VAL A 33 10.30 -9.17 -5.00
C VAL A 33 11.18 -9.67 -3.86
N CYS A 34 10.67 -9.73 -2.62
CA CYS A 34 11.40 -10.32 -1.50
C CYS A 34 11.74 -11.79 -1.72
N ALA A 35 10.78 -12.59 -2.22
CA ALA A 35 10.97 -14.01 -2.48
C ALA A 35 12.06 -14.26 -3.54
N VAL A 36 11.99 -13.53 -4.66
CA VAL A 36 13.01 -13.62 -5.71
C VAL A 36 14.36 -13.07 -5.24
N ALA A 37 14.38 -11.96 -4.49
CA ALA A 37 15.61 -11.42 -3.92
C ALA A 37 16.28 -12.42 -2.97
N ARG A 38 15.51 -13.09 -2.12
CA ARG A 38 16.02 -14.15 -1.24
C ARG A 38 16.57 -15.33 -2.04
N GLU A 39 15.84 -15.80 -3.06
CA GLU A 39 16.27 -16.90 -3.91
C GLU A 39 17.57 -16.59 -4.65
N VAL A 40 17.70 -15.38 -5.22
CA VAL A 40 18.78 -15.01 -6.14
C VAL A 40 20.01 -14.47 -5.40
N LEU A 41 19.82 -13.66 -4.36
CA LEU A 41 20.90 -12.97 -3.65
C LEU A 41 21.26 -13.61 -2.30
N GLY A 42 20.44 -14.53 -1.79
CA GLY A 42 20.65 -15.17 -0.49
C GLY A 42 20.65 -14.14 0.64
N ASP A 43 21.72 -14.12 1.45
CA ASP A 43 21.86 -13.21 2.60
C ASP A 43 22.24 -11.77 2.19
N LYS A 44 22.45 -11.51 0.89
CA LYS A 44 22.68 -10.17 0.35
C LYS A 44 21.37 -9.43 0.02
N ALA A 45 20.25 -9.89 0.57
CA ALA A 45 18.95 -9.24 0.43
C ALA A 45 18.28 -9.10 1.80
N VAL A 46 17.78 -7.90 2.08
CA VAL A 46 17.04 -7.60 3.31
C VAL A 46 15.72 -6.94 2.96
N ALA A 47 14.63 -7.40 3.56
CA ALA A 47 13.33 -6.76 3.48
C ALA A 47 13.25 -5.66 4.54
N VAL A 48 12.80 -4.47 4.18
CA VAL A 48 12.65 -3.36 5.14
C VAL A 48 11.23 -2.80 5.07
N THR A 49 10.52 -2.85 6.20
CA THR A 49 9.19 -2.24 6.34
C THR A 49 9.29 -0.97 7.17
N ALA A 50 8.82 0.14 6.60
CA ALA A 50 8.64 1.37 7.35
C ALA A 50 7.24 1.43 7.96
N VAL A 51 7.18 1.57 9.28
CA VAL A 51 5.94 1.77 10.02
C VAL A 51 5.80 3.25 10.34
N SER A 52 4.62 3.80 10.05
CA SER A 52 4.28 5.20 10.29
C SER A 52 2.84 5.35 10.74
N PRO A 53 2.42 6.53 11.24
CA PRO A 53 1.02 6.78 11.58
C PRO A 53 0.02 6.54 10.43
N THR A 54 0.50 6.55 9.18
CA THR A 54 -0.33 6.32 7.99
C THR A 54 -0.39 4.84 7.58
N TYR A 55 0.43 3.99 8.18
CA TYR A 55 0.51 2.56 7.90
C TYR A 55 -0.72 1.84 8.50
N PRO A 56 -1.50 1.07 7.71
CA PRO A 56 -2.72 0.47 8.23
C PRO A 56 -2.43 -0.57 9.33
N PRO A 57 -3.24 -0.62 10.40
CA PRO A 57 -3.05 -1.59 11.48
C PRO A 57 -3.11 -3.04 10.99
N GLY A 58 -2.31 -3.90 11.62
CA GLY A 58 -2.25 -5.34 11.31
C GLY A 58 -1.48 -5.69 10.02
N GLU A 59 -1.18 -4.71 9.16
CA GLU A 59 -0.38 -4.97 7.95
C GLU A 59 1.06 -5.38 8.30
N ILE A 60 1.59 -4.90 9.42
CA ILE A 60 2.96 -5.22 9.86
C ILE A 60 3.09 -6.68 10.28
N ASP A 61 2.05 -7.25 10.87
CA ASP A 61 2.03 -8.65 11.26
C ASP A 61 1.99 -9.55 10.02
N VAL A 62 1.24 -9.15 8.99
CA VAL A 62 1.27 -9.82 7.69
C VAL A 62 2.65 -9.73 7.05
N ALA A 63 3.29 -8.56 7.07
CA ALA A 63 4.63 -8.39 6.54
C ALA A 63 5.64 -9.31 7.25
N LYS A 64 5.63 -9.34 8.59
CA LYS A 64 6.48 -10.22 9.40
C LYS A 64 6.28 -11.70 9.06
N GLU A 65 5.03 -12.15 8.96
CA GLU A 65 4.73 -13.55 8.63
C GLU A 65 5.22 -13.92 7.23
N VAL A 66 4.97 -13.07 6.24
CA VAL A 66 5.44 -13.28 4.86
C VAL A 66 6.96 -13.31 4.80
N ALA A 67 7.66 -12.37 5.43
CA ALA A 67 9.13 -12.35 5.44
C ALA A 67 9.71 -13.60 6.10
N LYS A 68 9.11 -14.05 7.21
CA LYS A 68 9.47 -15.30 7.88
C LYS A 68 9.30 -16.52 6.98
N GLN A 69 8.18 -16.61 6.25
CA GLN A 69 7.94 -17.72 5.31
C GLN A 69 8.90 -17.72 4.13
N ILE A 70 9.26 -16.54 3.62
CA ILE A 70 10.30 -16.39 2.59
C ILE A 70 11.69 -16.75 3.14
N GLY A 71 11.93 -16.57 4.44
CA GLY A 71 13.24 -16.74 5.06
C GLY A 71 14.20 -15.59 4.72
N ILE A 72 13.67 -14.40 4.43
CA ILE A 72 14.47 -13.18 4.23
C ILE A 72 14.62 -12.43 5.56
N GLU A 73 15.79 -11.83 5.80
CA GLU A 73 15.96 -10.94 6.94
C GLU A 73 14.98 -9.76 6.83
N HIS A 74 14.30 -9.44 7.93
CA HIS A 74 13.28 -8.40 7.96
C HIS A 74 13.62 -7.34 9.00
N LEU A 75 13.91 -6.14 8.55
CA LEU A 75 14.11 -4.97 9.40
C LEU A 75 12.85 -4.11 9.41
N ILE A 76 12.55 -3.56 10.58
CA ILE A 76 11.44 -2.63 10.76
C ILE A 76 12.03 -1.30 11.18
N ILE A 77 11.72 -0.26 10.40
CA ILE A 77 12.10 1.12 10.69
C ILE A 77 10.85 1.95 10.94
N THR A 78 11.02 3.11 11.56
CA THR A 78 9.94 4.06 11.78
C THR A 78 10.13 5.27 10.89
N THR A 79 9.07 5.69 10.21
CA THR A 79 8.98 6.98 9.50
C THR A 79 7.89 7.82 10.14
N ASN A 80 7.96 9.14 9.95
CA ASN A 80 6.91 10.04 10.38
C ASN A 80 6.65 11.11 9.32
N GLU A 81 5.76 10.82 8.38
CA GLU A 81 5.41 11.77 7.31
C GLU A 81 4.58 12.95 7.85
N LEU A 82 4.05 12.86 9.07
CA LEU A 82 3.32 13.98 9.70
C LEU A 82 4.22 15.15 10.08
N ASP A 83 5.54 14.96 10.10
CA ASP A 83 6.50 16.05 10.34
C ASP A 83 6.75 16.91 9.08
N ASP A 84 6.30 16.46 7.90
CA ASP A 84 6.42 17.22 6.65
C ASP A 84 5.12 18.00 6.34
N PRO A 85 5.13 19.34 6.39
CA PRO A 85 3.97 20.16 6.03
C PRO A 85 3.45 19.90 4.60
N LYS A 86 4.32 19.48 3.67
CA LYS A 86 3.94 19.15 2.29
C LYS A 86 3.16 17.85 2.21
N PHE A 87 3.38 16.92 3.14
CA PHE A 87 2.55 15.73 3.27
C PHE A 87 1.24 16.06 4.00
N VAL A 88 1.33 16.77 5.14
CA VAL A 88 0.18 17.10 6.00
C VAL A 88 -0.89 17.92 5.26
N SER A 89 -0.50 18.83 4.39
CA SER A 89 -1.43 19.60 3.55
C SER A 89 -2.21 18.76 2.52
N ASN A 90 -1.85 17.47 2.38
CA ASN A 90 -2.52 16.49 1.55
C ASN A 90 -2.70 16.88 0.06
N PRO A 91 -1.65 17.39 -0.61
CA PRO A 91 -1.74 17.75 -2.02
C PRO A 91 -1.86 16.50 -2.89
N VAL A 92 -2.11 16.68 -4.18
CA VAL A 92 -2.13 15.57 -5.17
C VAL A 92 -0.81 14.80 -5.14
N GLU A 93 0.29 15.51 -4.88
CA GLU A 93 1.66 15.01 -4.78
C GLU A 93 1.99 14.38 -3.42
N ARG A 94 1.05 14.18 -2.46
CA ARG A 94 1.40 13.62 -1.12
C ARG A 94 2.23 12.33 -1.21
N CYS A 95 1.93 11.50 -2.20
CA CYS A 95 2.59 10.21 -2.38
C CYS A 95 4.04 10.36 -2.81
N TYR A 96 4.39 11.47 -3.48
CA TYR A 96 5.78 11.82 -3.76
C TYR A 96 6.51 12.12 -2.45
N PHE A 97 6.01 13.04 -1.62
CA PHE A 97 6.67 13.43 -0.37
C PHE A 97 6.83 12.25 0.59
N CYS A 98 5.78 11.47 0.79
CA CYS A 98 5.82 10.25 1.60
C CYS A 98 6.83 9.22 1.06
N LYS A 99 6.87 9.00 -0.26
CA LYS A 99 7.81 8.06 -0.88
C LYS A 99 9.25 8.57 -0.76
N SER A 100 9.50 9.86 -0.94
CA SER A 100 10.83 10.46 -0.79
C SER A 100 11.37 10.26 0.63
N GLU A 101 10.56 10.46 1.67
CA GLU A 101 10.98 10.22 3.06
C GLU A 101 11.31 8.75 3.31
N LEU A 102 10.45 7.83 2.84
CA LEU A 102 10.71 6.40 2.90
C LEU A 102 12.05 6.04 2.23
N LEU A 103 12.27 6.52 1.01
CA LEU A 103 13.47 6.18 0.23
C LEU A 103 14.74 6.73 0.87
N LYS A 104 14.72 7.92 1.49
CA LYS A 104 15.85 8.42 2.29
C LYS A 104 16.21 7.47 3.43
N LYS A 105 15.22 6.99 4.18
CA LYS A 105 15.45 6.07 5.30
C LYS A 105 15.92 4.70 4.84
N LEU A 106 15.42 4.21 3.71
CA LEU A 106 15.91 2.97 3.12
C LEU A 106 17.35 3.13 2.60
N ASP A 107 17.72 4.30 2.10
CA ASP A 107 19.08 4.60 1.67
C ASP A 107 20.06 4.61 2.86
N GLU A 108 19.67 5.21 4.00
CA GLU A 108 20.44 5.13 5.25
C GLU A 108 20.68 3.66 5.68
N VAL A 109 19.68 2.79 5.55
CA VAL A 109 19.82 1.35 5.85
C VAL A 109 20.73 0.67 4.84
N ARG A 110 20.56 0.97 3.54
CA ARG A 110 21.40 0.43 2.46
C ARG A 110 22.87 0.76 2.70
N GLU A 111 23.19 2.00 3.02
CA GLU A 111 24.56 2.45 3.31
C GLU A 111 25.15 1.76 4.54
N LYS A 112 24.38 1.66 5.63
CA LYS A 112 24.82 0.97 6.86
C LYS A 112 25.16 -0.50 6.64
N LEU A 113 24.41 -1.18 5.76
CA LEU A 113 24.65 -2.59 5.42
C LEU A 113 25.68 -2.77 4.29
N GLY A 114 26.15 -1.69 3.66
CA GLY A 114 27.04 -1.76 2.51
C GLY A 114 26.39 -2.38 1.26
N PHE A 115 25.05 -2.32 1.16
CA PHE A 115 24.31 -2.87 0.03
C PHE A 115 24.27 -1.89 -1.16
N LYS A 116 24.10 -2.42 -2.37
CA LYS A 116 24.26 -1.62 -3.60
C LYS A 116 22.98 -0.95 -4.08
N LYS A 117 21.82 -1.60 -3.93
CA LYS A 117 20.57 -1.14 -4.54
C LYS A 117 19.39 -1.15 -3.56
N ILE A 118 18.38 -0.35 -3.89
CA ILE A 118 17.05 -0.42 -3.31
C ILE A 118 16.11 -1.01 -4.37
N LEU A 119 15.32 -2.00 -3.99
CA LEU A 119 14.27 -2.59 -4.83
C LEU A 119 12.89 -2.19 -4.34
N ASP A 120 11.92 -2.06 -5.24
CA ASP A 120 10.52 -1.89 -4.88
C ASP A 120 9.58 -2.84 -5.65
N GLY A 121 8.30 -2.82 -5.27
CA GLY A 121 7.26 -3.67 -5.85
C GLY A 121 6.50 -3.04 -7.03
N THR A 122 7.02 -2.00 -7.70
CA THR A 122 6.30 -1.40 -8.84
C THR A 122 6.22 -2.42 -9.98
N ASN A 123 5.00 -2.73 -10.42
CA ASN A 123 4.73 -3.68 -11.52
C ASN A 123 4.51 -2.94 -12.85
N TYR A 124 4.30 -3.68 -13.95
CA TYR A 124 4.19 -3.11 -15.29
C TYR A 124 2.94 -2.23 -15.47
N ASP A 125 1.80 -2.64 -14.91
CA ASP A 125 0.53 -1.90 -15.07
C ASP A 125 0.61 -0.51 -14.42
N ASP A 126 1.37 -0.40 -13.33
CA ASP A 126 1.61 0.83 -12.58
C ASP A 126 2.32 1.92 -13.42
N LEU A 127 2.98 1.56 -14.53
CA LEU A 127 3.67 2.50 -15.41
C LEU A 127 2.71 3.45 -16.15
N SER A 128 1.47 3.02 -16.34
CA SER A 128 0.41 3.81 -16.98
C SER A 128 -0.46 4.59 -15.99
N ASP A 129 -0.31 4.33 -14.68
CA ASP A 129 -1.13 4.92 -13.62
C ASP A 129 -0.57 6.28 -13.15
N PHE A 130 -1.46 7.21 -12.78
CA PHE A 130 -1.05 8.50 -12.22
C PHE A 130 -0.54 8.30 -10.80
N ARG A 131 0.78 8.15 -10.67
CA ARG A 131 1.45 7.89 -9.38
C ARG A 131 2.59 8.89 -9.15
N PRO A 132 2.31 10.00 -8.44
CA PRO A 132 3.34 10.99 -8.09
C PRO A 132 4.56 10.39 -7.36
N GLY A 133 4.36 9.28 -6.63
CA GLY A 133 5.43 8.55 -5.95
C GLY A 133 6.48 7.94 -6.89
N ARG A 134 6.17 7.68 -8.18
CA ARG A 134 7.15 7.13 -9.13
C ARG A 134 8.31 8.08 -9.40
N ARG A 135 8.05 9.40 -9.38
CA ARG A 135 9.11 10.39 -9.50
C ARG A 135 10.19 10.22 -8.44
N ALA A 136 9.81 9.89 -7.19
CA ALA A 136 10.78 9.65 -6.12
C ALA A 136 11.59 8.36 -6.35
N ILE A 137 10.98 7.31 -6.92
CA ILE A 137 11.67 6.05 -7.27
C ILE A 137 12.78 6.34 -8.30
N GLU A 138 12.47 7.13 -9.32
CA GLU A 138 13.41 7.54 -10.37
C GLU A 138 14.55 8.41 -9.81
N GLU A 139 14.22 9.44 -9.01
CA GLU A 139 15.21 10.34 -8.38
C GLU A 139 16.22 9.61 -7.49
N PHE A 140 15.79 8.55 -6.79
CA PHE A 140 16.65 7.74 -5.91
C PHE A 140 17.32 6.56 -6.62
N GLY A 141 17.09 6.38 -7.92
CA GLY A 141 17.66 5.26 -8.68
C GLY A 141 17.21 3.88 -8.17
N VAL A 142 16.00 3.80 -7.63
CA VAL A 142 15.39 2.54 -7.15
C VAL A 142 15.10 1.65 -8.33
N VAL A 143 15.38 0.35 -8.19
CA VAL A 143 15.13 -0.64 -9.23
C VAL A 143 13.75 -1.26 -9.00
N SER A 144 12.89 -1.22 -10.01
CA SER A 144 11.55 -1.84 -9.99
C SER A 144 11.57 -3.10 -10.86
N PRO A 145 12.04 -4.26 -10.33
CA PRO A 145 12.37 -5.41 -11.17
C PRO A 145 11.12 -6.07 -11.78
N LEU A 146 9.94 -5.96 -11.15
CA LEU A 146 8.68 -6.44 -11.74
C LEU A 146 8.31 -5.65 -13.01
N ALA A 147 8.42 -4.32 -12.95
CA ALA A 147 8.19 -3.45 -14.11
C ALA A 147 9.22 -3.70 -15.22
N LEU A 148 10.52 -3.86 -14.88
CA LEU A 148 11.57 -4.20 -15.85
C LEU A 148 11.33 -5.55 -16.54
N ALA A 149 10.78 -6.52 -15.81
CA ALA A 149 10.39 -7.82 -16.36
C ALA A 149 9.09 -7.78 -17.19
N GLY A 150 8.35 -6.67 -17.17
CA GLY A 150 7.06 -6.55 -17.85
C GLY A 150 5.95 -7.38 -17.21
N LEU A 151 6.02 -7.61 -15.90
CA LEU A 151 5.02 -8.39 -15.16
C LEU A 151 3.80 -7.54 -14.81
N SER A 152 2.64 -7.96 -15.29
CA SER A 152 1.35 -7.36 -14.91
C SER A 152 0.97 -7.76 -13.48
N LYS A 153 -0.03 -7.09 -12.91
CA LYS A 153 -0.54 -7.38 -11.57
C LYS A 153 -1.13 -8.78 -11.44
N GLU A 154 -1.75 -9.30 -12.49
CA GLU A 154 -2.30 -10.66 -12.50
C GLU A 154 -1.18 -11.70 -12.53
N GLU A 155 -0.16 -11.49 -13.37
CA GLU A 155 1.02 -12.34 -13.45
C GLU A 155 1.80 -12.37 -12.13
N VAL A 156 1.92 -11.22 -11.45
CA VAL A 156 2.54 -11.14 -10.11
C VAL A 156 1.77 -12.00 -9.10
N ARG A 157 0.43 -12.02 -9.14
CA ARG A 157 -0.39 -12.84 -8.24
C ARG A 157 -0.23 -14.33 -8.53
N HIS A 158 -0.20 -14.72 -9.81
CA HIS A 158 0.04 -16.10 -10.21
C HIS A 158 1.42 -16.58 -9.72
N LEU A 159 2.48 -15.81 -10.00
CA LEU A 159 3.81 -16.13 -9.51
C LEU A 159 3.89 -16.14 -7.98
N ALA A 160 3.22 -15.21 -7.30
CA ALA A 160 3.18 -15.22 -5.83
C ALA A 160 2.53 -16.50 -5.29
N ALA A 161 1.49 -17.02 -5.95
CA ALA A 161 0.87 -18.29 -5.59
C ALA A 161 1.82 -19.48 -5.86
N ASP A 162 2.54 -19.47 -6.98
CA ASP A 162 3.53 -20.51 -7.31
C ASP A 162 4.70 -20.55 -6.31
N TYR A 163 5.11 -19.39 -5.78
CA TYR A 163 6.09 -19.27 -4.69
C TYR A 163 5.50 -19.62 -3.31
N GLY A 164 4.21 -20.01 -3.23
CA GLY A 164 3.54 -20.37 -1.98
C GLY A 164 3.32 -19.18 -1.03
N LEU A 165 3.30 -17.94 -1.54
CA LEU A 165 3.15 -16.76 -0.69
C LEU A 165 1.72 -16.67 -0.11
N PRO A 166 1.57 -16.49 1.22
CA PRO A 166 0.28 -16.58 1.90
C PRO A 166 -0.63 -15.37 1.63
N ASN A 167 -0.06 -14.31 1.04
CA ASN A 167 -0.75 -13.06 0.72
C ASN A 167 -1.00 -12.88 -0.78
N SER A 168 -0.85 -13.93 -1.61
CA SER A 168 -1.12 -13.92 -3.05
C SER A 168 -2.52 -13.36 -3.38
N ASP A 169 -3.53 -13.73 -2.58
CA ASP A 169 -4.92 -13.29 -2.71
C ASP A 169 -5.30 -12.10 -1.82
N LYS A 170 -4.32 -11.45 -1.19
CA LYS A 170 -4.60 -10.30 -0.32
C LYS A 170 -5.08 -9.11 -1.17
N PRO A 171 -6.23 -8.49 -0.83
CA PRO A 171 -6.66 -7.25 -1.46
C PRO A 171 -5.66 -6.11 -1.15
N ALA A 172 -5.52 -5.17 -2.09
CA ALA A 172 -4.71 -3.99 -1.83
C ALA A 172 -5.27 -3.19 -0.65
N ASN A 173 -4.40 -2.77 0.27
CA ASN A 173 -4.76 -1.92 1.40
C ASN A 173 -3.83 -0.69 1.45
N PRO A 174 -4.14 0.38 0.71
CA PRO A 174 -3.32 1.59 0.69
C PRO A 174 -3.24 2.26 2.07
N CYS A 175 -2.33 3.22 2.22
CA CYS A 175 -2.16 3.99 3.45
C CYS A 175 -3.47 4.66 3.93
N LEU A 176 -3.59 4.90 5.23
CA LEU A 176 -4.76 5.53 5.86
C LEU A 176 -5.02 6.94 5.31
N ALA A 177 -3.98 7.68 4.90
CA ALA A 177 -4.13 8.99 4.28
C ALA A 177 -5.00 8.97 3.00
N SER A 178 -5.08 7.83 2.29
CA SER A 178 -5.98 7.67 1.14
C SER A 178 -7.47 7.72 1.50
N ARG A 179 -7.83 7.73 2.78
CA ARG A 179 -9.22 7.90 3.25
C ARG A 179 -9.60 9.37 3.41
N ILE A 180 -8.63 10.27 3.33
CA ILE A 180 -8.82 11.71 3.48
C ILE A 180 -8.79 12.35 2.08
N PRO A 181 -9.83 13.10 1.68
CA PRO A 181 -9.86 13.80 0.40
C PRO A 181 -8.66 14.73 0.23
N PHE A 182 -8.12 14.81 -0.99
CA PHE A 182 -7.04 15.74 -1.33
C PHE A 182 -7.39 17.19 -0.92
N GLY A 183 -6.36 17.93 -0.48
CA GLY A 183 -6.48 19.29 0.06
C GLY A 183 -7.01 19.37 1.49
N SER A 184 -7.48 18.26 2.07
CA SER A 184 -7.89 18.22 3.47
C SER A 184 -6.72 17.74 4.35
N GLY A 185 -6.38 18.52 5.38
CA GLY A 185 -5.22 18.26 6.23
C GLY A 185 -5.22 16.87 6.88
N ILE A 186 -4.09 16.19 6.82
CA ILE A 186 -3.87 14.88 7.47
C ILE A 186 -3.34 15.12 8.88
N THR A 187 -4.07 14.66 9.88
CA THR A 187 -3.66 14.75 11.29
C THR A 187 -3.64 13.36 11.93
N LEU A 188 -2.85 13.20 13.00
CA LEU A 188 -2.82 11.95 13.76
C LEU A 188 -4.21 11.55 14.25
N GLU A 189 -4.98 12.50 14.78
CA GLU A 189 -6.35 12.29 15.25
C GLU A 189 -7.25 11.69 14.15
N ARG A 190 -7.21 12.23 12.93
CA ARG A 190 -7.99 11.70 11.81
C ARG A 190 -7.54 10.28 11.45
N LEU A 191 -6.23 10.04 11.38
CA LEU A 191 -5.68 8.71 11.07
C LEU A 191 -6.09 7.67 12.12
N GLU A 192 -6.03 8.01 13.41
CA GLU A 192 -6.47 7.15 14.50
C GLU A 192 -7.97 6.89 14.45
N ARG A 193 -8.78 7.91 14.18
CA ARG A 193 -10.23 7.78 14.04
C ARG A 193 -10.60 6.84 12.90
N ILE A 194 -9.98 7.02 11.73
CA ILE A 194 -10.16 6.14 10.56
C ILE A 194 -9.73 4.71 10.89
N SER A 195 -8.57 4.56 11.51
CA SER A 195 -8.02 3.27 11.94
C SER A 195 -8.99 2.50 12.86
N LYS A 196 -9.51 3.17 13.90
CA LYS A 196 -10.50 2.62 14.83
C LYS A 196 -11.81 2.27 14.11
N ALA A 197 -12.28 3.13 13.22
CA ALA A 197 -13.51 2.90 12.45
C ALA A 197 -13.38 1.68 11.52
N GLU A 198 -12.30 1.58 10.73
CA GLU A 198 -12.08 0.41 9.87
C GLU A 198 -11.82 -0.86 10.69
N GLY A 199 -11.16 -0.77 11.85
CA GLY A 199 -10.99 -1.88 12.78
C GLY A 199 -12.32 -2.43 13.29
N PHE A 200 -13.24 -1.55 13.69
CA PHE A 200 -14.60 -1.93 14.07
C PHE A 200 -15.33 -2.61 12.91
N MET A 201 -15.26 -2.05 11.71
CA MET A 201 -15.90 -2.66 10.53
C MET A 201 -15.33 -4.06 10.23
N ARG A 202 -14.01 -4.25 10.33
CA ARG A 202 -13.40 -5.59 10.20
C ARG A 202 -13.91 -6.56 11.27
N SER A 203 -14.15 -6.10 12.49
CA SER A 203 -14.75 -6.92 13.56
C SER A 203 -16.19 -7.38 13.26
N LEU A 204 -16.91 -6.68 12.37
CA LEU A 204 -18.20 -7.11 11.83
C LEU A 204 -18.08 -8.10 10.64
N GLY A 205 -16.85 -8.50 10.31
CA GLY A 205 -16.54 -9.44 9.25
C GLY A 205 -16.55 -8.84 7.84
N PHE A 206 -16.31 -7.53 7.69
CA PHE A 206 -16.07 -6.92 6.37
C PHE A 206 -14.59 -7.05 6.02
N ARG A 207 -14.26 -7.76 4.93
CA ARG A 207 -12.86 -7.97 4.51
C ARG A 207 -12.30 -6.76 3.75
N VAL A 208 -13.12 -6.17 2.87
CA VAL A 208 -12.77 -4.97 2.13
C VAL A 208 -13.60 -3.83 2.69
N VAL A 209 -12.94 -2.92 3.40
CA VAL A 209 -13.58 -1.73 3.98
C VAL A 209 -12.70 -0.49 3.83
N ARG A 210 -13.33 0.64 3.57
CA ARG A 210 -12.77 1.98 3.71
C ARG A 210 -13.74 2.85 4.49
N VAL A 211 -13.24 3.61 5.44
CA VAL A 211 -14.01 4.70 6.07
C VAL A 211 -13.39 6.01 5.58
N ARG A 212 -14.03 6.64 4.60
CA ARG A 212 -13.58 7.93 4.06
C ARG A 212 -13.96 9.05 5.02
N ASP A 213 -13.00 9.89 5.33
CA ASP A 213 -13.09 10.92 6.34
C ASP A 213 -13.24 12.29 5.67
N HIS A 214 -14.46 12.82 5.71
CA HIS A 214 -14.81 14.14 5.18
C HIS A 214 -14.95 15.19 6.29
N GLY A 215 -14.16 15.07 7.37
CA GLY A 215 -14.32 15.90 8.56
C GLY A 215 -15.43 15.33 9.45
N ASP A 216 -16.61 15.93 9.44
CA ASP A 216 -17.74 15.49 10.28
C ASP A 216 -18.50 14.29 9.71
N LEU A 217 -18.22 13.92 8.45
CA LEU A 217 -18.89 12.83 7.76
C LEU A 217 -17.94 11.64 7.55
N ALA A 218 -18.37 10.46 7.99
CA ALA A 218 -17.78 9.17 7.63
C ALA A 218 -18.57 8.54 6.48
N MET A 219 -17.92 8.30 5.35
CA MET A 219 -18.49 7.53 4.25
C MET A 219 -17.88 6.13 4.22
N VAL A 220 -18.72 5.13 4.49
CA VAL A 220 -18.32 3.73 4.55
C VAL A 220 -18.43 3.11 3.16
N GLU A 221 -17.30 2.63 2.64
CA GLU A 221 -17.23 1.80 1.44
C GLU A 221 -16.91 0.37 1.85
N VAL A 222 -17.74 -0.60 1.46
CA VAL A 222 -17.48 -2.05 1.62
C VAL A 222 -17.44 -2.73 0.26
N ALA A 223 -17.04 -4.00 0.18
CA ALA A 223 -17.17 -4.76 -1.07
C ALA A 223 -18.61 -4.64 -1.63
N LYS A 224 -18.75 -4.54 -2.96
CA LYS A 224 -20.07 -4.37 -3.62
C LYS A 224 -21.10 -5.43 -3.18
N SER A 225 -20.66 -6.68 -3.07
CA SER A 225 -21.48 -7.80 -2.58
C SER A 225 -21.87 -7.68 -1.10
N GLU A 226 -21.16 -6.87 -0.32
CA GLU A 226 -21.36 -6.68 1.12
C GLU A 226 -22.19 -5.44 1.47
N VAL A 227 -22.59 -4.60 0.50
CA VAL A 227 -23.40 -3.39 0.75
C VAL A 227 -24.72 -3.74 1.45
N GLY A 228 -25.40 -4.80 1.01
CA GLY A 228 -26.62 -5.29 1.65
C GLY A 228 -26.42 -5.72 3.12
N LYS A 229 -25.26 -6.29 3.45
CA LYS A 229 -24.88 -6.63 4.84
C LYS A 229 -24.65 -5.36 5.66
N ALA A 230 -23.98 -4.34 5.11
CA ALA A 230 -23.78 -3.06 5.78
C ALA A 230 -25.10 -2.36 6.10
N LEU A 231 -26.06 -2.36 5.17
CA LEU A 231 -27.40 -1.78 5.38
C LEU A 231 -28.16 -2.48 6.51
N LYS A 232 -28.05 -3.81 6.63
CA LYS A 232 -28.64 -4.58 7.76
C LYS A 232 -28.00 -4.23 9.10
N LEU A 233 -26.70 -3.91 9.11
CA LEU A 233 -25.94 -3.54 10.31
C LEU A 233 -25.92 -2.03 10.59
N LYS A 234 -26.67 -1.21 9.83
CA LYS A 234 -26.58 0.26 9.84
C LYS A 234 -26.61 0.89 11.23
N ASN A 235 -27.48 0.42 12.14
CA ASN A 235 -27.62 1.01 13.47
C ASN A 235 -26.32 0.85 14.29
N ARG A 236 -25.71 -0.35 14.25
CA ARG A 236 -24.44 -0.63 14.94
C ARG A 236 -23.29 0.18 14.35
N ILE A 237 -23.27 0.34 13.02
CA ILE A 237 -22.27 1.13 12.31
C ILE A 237 -22.39 2.61 12.71
N VAL A 238 -23.59 3.18 12.62
CA VAL A 238 -23.86 4.58 12.96
C VAL A 238 -23.50 4.85 14.42
N GLU A 239 -23.96 4.03 15.35
CA GLU A 239 -23.69 4.20 16.78
C GLU A 239 -22.18 4.21 17.09
N ASN A 240 -21.43 3.25 16.55
CA ASN A 240 -19.99 3.16 16.80
C ASN A 240 -19.23 4.34 16.17
N LEU A 241 -19.47 4.63 14.89
CA LEU A 241 -18.75 5.72 14.19
C LEU A 241 -19.08 7.09 14.79
N LYS A 242 -20.32 7.31 15.27
CA LYS A 242 -20.65 8.55 16.00
C LYS A 242 -19.86 8.69 17.31
N ARG A 243 -19.64 7.60 18.04
CA ARG A 243 -18.78 7.62 19.25
C ARG A 243 -17.32 7.93 18.94
N LEU A 244 -16.89 7.69 17.71
CA LEU A 244 -15.55 8.05 17.22
C LEU A 244 -15.47 9.52 16.77
N GLY A 245 -16.55 10.30 16.88
CA GLY A 245 -16.55 11.75 16.61
C GLY A 245 -17.07 12.16 15.23
N TYR A 246 -17.75 11.28 14.49
CA TYR A 246 -18.45 11.66 13.26
C TYR A 246 -19.86 12.18 13.58
N ALA A 247 -20.28 13.30 12.98
CA ALA A 247 -21.66 13.79 13.08
C ALA A 247 -22.60 13.00 12.16
N PHE A 248 -22.11 12.65 10.96
CA PHE A 248 -22.84 11.95 9.92
C PHE A 248 -22.12 10.66 9.51
N VAL A 249 -22.90 9.62 9.25
CA VAL A 249 -22.39 8.33 8.77
C VAL A 249 -23.22 7.90 7.57
N THR A 250 -22.55 7.66 6.45
CA THR A 250 -23.16 7.20 5.20
C THR A 250 -22.55 5.87 4.77
N ILE A 251 -23.28 5.13 3.93
CA ILE A 251 -22.77 3.94 3.23
C ILE A 251 -22.80 4.29 1.75
N ASP A 252 -21.65 4.16 1.07
CA ASP A 252 -21.58 4.32 -0.38
C ASP A 252 -22.29 3.13 -1.03
N LEU A 253 -23.39 3.42 -1.74
CA LEU A 253 -24.22 2.41 -2.40
C LEU A 253 -23.53 1.78 -3.61
N GLU A 254 -22.54 2.45 -4.19
CA GLU A 254 -21.73 1.90 -5.27
C GLU A 254 -20.64 0.94 -4.73
N GLY A 255 -20.42 0.95 -3.41
CA GLY A 255 -19.42 0.17 -2.71
C GLY A 255 -17.99 0.60 -3.02
N TYR A 256 -17.04 -0.22 -2.58
CA TYR A 256 -15.61 0.04 -2.75
C TYR A 256 -15.19 0.04 -4.22
N ARG A 257 -14.44 1.07 -4.60
CA ARG A 257 -13.79 1.21 -5.90
C ARG A 257 -12.36 1.69 -5.72
N SER A 258 -11.44 1.10 -6.48
CA SER A 258 -10.05 1.57 -6.51
C SER A 258 -10.00 2.99 -7.06
N GLY A 259 -9.23 3.87 -6.43
CA GLY A 259 -9.04 5.25 -6.91
C GLY A 259 -10.26 6.17 -6.79
N SER A 260 -11.28 5.85 -5.98
CA SER A 260 -12.52 6.65 -5.87
C SER A 260 -12.29 8.13 -5.51
N LEU A 261 -11.19 8.46 -4.81
CA LEU A 261 -10.82 9.83 -4.45
C LEU A 261 -9.81 10.48 -5.41
N ASN A 262 -9.37 9.78 -6.47
CA ASN A 262 -8.45 10.38 -7.44
C ASN A 262 -9.15 11.52 -8.18
N PRO A 263 -8.49 12.68 -8.40
CA PRO A 263 -9.11 13.83 -9.08
C PRO A 263 -9.70 13.48 -10.46
N GLN A 264 -9.09 12.53 -11.17
CA GLN A 264 -9.52 12.04 -12.48
C GLN A 264 -10.75 11.12 -12.44
N ALA A 265 -11.10 10.56 -11.27
CA ALA A 265 -12.27 9.69 -11.11
C ALA A 265 -13.59 10.48 -11.03
N ARG A 266 -13.53 11.82 -10.95
CA ARG A 266 -14.71 12.67 -11.01
C ARG A 266 -15.23 12.68 -12.45
N VAL A 267 -16.34 11.97 -12.68
CA VAL A 267 -17.14 12.13 -13.90
C VAL A 267 -17.47 13.62 -14.02
N LYS A 268 -16.99 14.27 -15.08
CA LYS A 268 -17.51 15.58 -15.46
C LYS A 268 -18.99 15.35 -15.78
N LEU A 269 -19.88 15.76 -14.88
CA LEU A 269 -21.25 16.04 -15.25
C LEU A 269 -21.17 17.12 -16.32
N GLN A 270 -21.17 16.71 -17.59
CA GLN A 270 -21.66 17.58 -18.65
C GLN A 270 -23.12 17.80 -18.31
N ILE A 271 -23.40 18.96 -17.71
CA ILE A 271 -24.75 19.46 -17.52
C ILE A 271 -25.36 19.52 -18.93
N LEU A 272 -26.33 18.64 -19.19
CA LEU A 272 -27.22 18.73 -20.36
C LEU A 272 -28.16 19.93 -20.18
#